data_AF-A0A382NZZ3-F1
#
_entry.id   AF-A0A382NZZ3-F1
#
_cell.length_a   1.000
_cell.length_b   1.000
_cell.length_c   1.000
_cell.angle_alpha   90.00
_cell.angle_beta   90.00
_cell.angle_gamma   90.00
#
_symmetry.space_group_name_H-M   'P 1'
#
loop_
_entity.id
_entity.type
_entity.pdbx_description
1 polymer ?
#
loop_
_entity_poly.entity_id
_entity_poly.type
_entity_poly.pdbx_seq_one_letter_code
_entity_poly.pdbx_strand_id
1 'polypeptide(L)' 'MKVKAAVLRECGKPLPYVNSLPLSIEEVELDPPQSGEVLVQIKAAG' A
#
# COMPACT_ATOMS: atom_id res chain seq x y z
N MET A 1 -5.20 -10.33 -8.51
CA MET A 1 -6.34 -9.80 -7.70
C MET A 1 -6.15 -8.31 -7.49
N LYS A 2 -7.16 -7.46 -7.74
CA LYS A 2 -7.04 -6.01 -7.58
C LYS A 2 -7.43 -5.54 -6.17
N VAL A 3 -6.59 -4.70 -5.56
CA VAL A 3 -6.83 -4.11 -4.23
C VAL A 3 -6.39 -2.64 -4.18
N LYS A 4 -6.95 -1.87 -3.24
CA LYS A 4 -6.45 -0.53 -2.93
C LYS A 4 -5.34 -0.63 -1.89
N ALA A 5 -4.20 0.01 -2.15
CA ALA A 5 -3.07 0.06 -1.24
C ALA A 5 -2.55 1.51 -1.07
N ALA A 6 -1.97 1.80 0.09
CA ALA A 6 -1.19 3.02 0.29
C ALA A 6 0.26 2.75 -0.15
N VAL A 7 0.73 3.47 -1.16
CA VAL A 7 2.05 3.28 -1.77
C VAL A 7 2.92 4.49 -1.49
N LEU A 8 4.12 4.25 -0.96
CA LEU A 8 5.16 5.27 -0.82
C LEU A 8 6.05 5.24 -2.07
N ARG A 9 5.83 6.18 -3.00
CA ARG A 9 6.65 6.27 -4.22
C ARG A 9 7.93 7.06 -4.04
N GLU A 10 7.87 8.10 -3.19
CA GLU A 10 8.99 9.01 -2.96
C GLU A 10 9.22 9.16 -1.46
N CYS A 11 10.39 8.72 -1.01
CA CYS A 11 10.81 8.88 0.38
C CYS A 11 11.38 10.29 0.61
N GLY A 12 11.18 10.81 1.83
CA GLY A 12 11.84 12.05 2.25
C GLY A 12 11.17 13.35 1.76
N LYS A 13 9.91 13.30 1.31
CA LYS A 13 9.16 14.52 1.01
C LYS A 13 9.14 15.48 2.21
N PRO A 14 9.10 16.80 1.97
CA PRO A 14 9.17 17.79 3.05
C PRO A 14 7.95 17.71 3.98
N LEU A 15 8.16 18.06 5.24
CA LEU A 15 7.09 18.26 6.22
C LEU A 15 6.38 19.61 5.97
N PRO A 16 5.07 19.73 6.29
CA PRO A 16 4.21 18.71 6.89
C PRO A 16 3.55 17.79 5.84
N TYR A 17 3.38 16.50 6.18
CA TYR A 17 2.88 15.46 5.24
C TYR A 17 1.43 15.62 4.80
N VAL A 18 0.63 16.40 5.52
CA VAL A 18 -0.72 16.79 5.07
C VAL A 18 -0.67 17.57 3.75
N ASN A 19 0.44 18.28 3.49
CA ASN A 19 0.64 19.05 2.27
C ASN A 19 1.44 18.26 1.23
N SER A 20 2.51 17.57 1.66
CA SER A 20 3.41 16.90 0.71
C SER A 20 2.92 15.54 0.22
N LEU A 21 1.97 14.93 0.94
CA LEU A 21 1.28 13.69 0.59
C LEU A 21 2.26 12.63 0.02
N PRO A 22 3.16 12.10 0.86
CA PRO A 22 4.15 11.12 0.42
C PRO A 22 3.52 9.77 0.01
N LEU A 23 2.36 9.45 0.59
CA LEU A 23 1.59 8.25 0.28
C LEU A 23 0.49 8.54 -0.73
N SER A 24 0.38 7.70 -1.76
CA SER A 24 -0.73 7.68 -2.72
C SER A 24 -1.60 6.45 -2.50
N ILE A 25 -2.91 6.59 -2.67
CA ILE A 25 -3.83 5.44 -2.71
C ILE A 25 -3.96 4.98 -4.14
N GLU A 26 -3.59 3.72 -4.40
CA GLU A 26 -3.51 3.17 -5.74
C GLU A 26 -4.16 1.80 -5.82
N GLU A 27 -4.65 1.46 -7.01
CA GLU A 27 -5.07 0.10 -7.32
C GLU A 27 -3.85 -0.71 -7.74
N VAL A 28 -3.59 -1.80 -7.02
CA VAL A 28 -2.49 -2.72 -7.30
C VAL A 28 -3.02 -4.12 -7.56
N GLU A 29 -2.31 -4.85 -8.41
CA GLU A 29 -2.59 -6.24 -8.71
C GLU A 29 -1.67 -7.15 -7.91
N LEU A 30 -2.26 -8.08 -7.16
CA LEU A 30 -1.57 -9.11 -6.42
C LEU A 30 -1.56 -10.43 -7.19
N ASP A 31 -0.40 -11.06 -7.19
CA ASP A 31 -0.23 -12.44 -7.61
C ASP A 31 -0.87 -13.40 -6.58
N PRO A 32 -1.26 -14.62 -7.00
CA PRO A 32 -1.73 -15.65 -6.08
C PRO A 32 -0.61 -16.11 -5.13
N PRO A 33 -0.95 -16.54 -3.90
CA PRO A 33 0.05 -17.07 -2.97
C PRO A 33 0.69 -18.35 -3.51
N GLN A 34 1.98 -18.53 -3.24
CA GLN A 34 2.74 -19.74 -3.57
C GLN A 34 2.75 -20.76 -2.43
N SER A 35 3.49 -21.86 -2.60
CA SER A 35 3.64 -22.88 -1.56
C SER A 35 4.24 -22.28 -0.29
N GLY A 36 3.52 -22.40 0.83
CA GLY A 36 3.92 -21.83 2.12
C GLY A 36 3.48 -20.38 2.35
N GLU A 37 2.80 -19.75 1.40
CA GLU A 37 2.26 -18.40 1.53
C GLU A 37 0.74 -18.42 1.76
N VAL A 38 0.22 -17.32 2.32
CA VAL A 38 -1.22 -17.11 2.48
C VAL A 38 -1.62 -15.72 2.04
N LEU A 39 -2.80 -15.60 1.44
CA LEU A 39 -3.42 -14.32 1.10
C LEU A 39 -4.34 -13.89 2.22
N VAL A 40 -4.12 -12.69 2.77
CA VAL A 40 -4.90 -12.16 3.91
C VAL A 40 -5.63 -10.88 3.50
N GLN A 41 -6.93 -10.84 3.77
CA GLN A 41 -7.71 -9.61 3.64
C GLN A 41 -7.61 -8.79 4.94
N ILE A 42 -6.90 -7.68 4.89
CA ILE A 42 -6.74 -6.78 6.03
C ILE A 42 -8.07 -6.06 6.32
N LYS A 43 -8.54 -6.13 7.57
CA LYS A 43 -9.73 -5.41 8.05
C LYS A 43 -9.39 -4.04 8.64
N ALA A 44 -8.25 -3.93 9.32
CA ALA A 44 -7.73 -2.70 9.90
C ALA A 44 -6.20 -2.77 10.00
N ALA A 45 -5.56 -1.61 9.89
CA ALA A 45 -4.13 -1.38 10.12
C ALA A 45 -3.98 -0.05 10.88
N GLY A 46 -2.96 0.06 11.73
CA GLY A 46 -2.73 1.22 12.61
C GLY A 46 -1.25 1.56 12.73
#